data_AF-A0A392QKH2-F1
#
_entry.id   AF-A0A392QKH2-F1
#
_cell.length_a   1.000
_cell.length_b   1.000
_cell.length_c   1.000
_cell.angle_alpha   90.00
_cell.angle_beta   90.00
_cell.angle_gamma   90.00
#
_symmetry.space_group_name_H-M   'P 1'
#
loop_
_entity.id
_entity.type
_entity.pdbx_description
1 polymer ?
#
loop_
_entity_poly.entity_id
_entity_poly.type
_entity_poly.pdbx_seq_one_letter_code
_entity_poly.pdbx_strand_id
1 'polypeptide(L)'
;MYLLPIVGADLILGATWLATLGPHVADYQALSIKFYDQDKFVTLQGEKSPSPQQAQLHHMRRLYQTDAIEACFSIHRAEPINQQDYWLDLPTDMEPELVLLLNKYREVFHKPTGLPPPRLQNHTIPLMEGKGPVKVKPY
;
A
#
# COMPACT_ATOMS: atom_id res chain seq x y z
N MET A 1 -3.28 -21.95 36.33
CA MET A 1 -3.14 -20.96 35.24
C MET A 1 -2.56 -21.72 34.05
N TYR A 2 -3.38 -21.97 33.01
CA TYR A 2 -2.95 -22.72 31.84
C TYR A 2 -2.55 -21.72 30.75
N LEU A 3 -1.27 -21.68 30.41
CA LEU A 3 -0.78 -20.95 29.24
C LEU A 3 -0.97 -21.85 28.02
N LEU A 4 -1.96 -21.54 27.19
CA LEU A 4 -2.00 -22.09 25.83
C LEU A 4 -1.00 -21.31 24.98
N PRO A 5 -0.12 -21.98 24.22
CA PRO A 5 0.77 -21.31 23.28
C PRO A 5 -0.06 -20.89 22.06
N ILE A 6 -0.72 -19.74 22.16
CA ILE A 6 -1.36 -19.07 21.03
C ILE A 6 -0.44 -17.93 20.63
N VAL A 7 0.12 -18.01 19.42
CA VAL A 7 0.91 -16.92 18.84
C VAL A 7 -0.05 -15.77 18.52
N GLY A 8 0.09 -14.62 19.19
CA GLY A 8 -0.65 -13.39 18.88
C GLY A 8 -1.57 -12.82 19.97
N ALA A 9 -1.59 -13.38 21.18
CA ALA A 9 -2.29 -12.76 22.31
C ALA A 9 -1.45 -12.88 23.60
N ASP A 10 -1.26 -11.76 24.31
CA ASP A 10 -0.46 -11.72 25.55
C ASP A 10 -1.19 -12.35 26.75
N LEU A 11 -2.53 -12.36 26.72
CA LEU A 11 -3.36 -12.87 27.82
C LEU A 11 -4.71 -13.38 27.31
N ILE A 12 -5.15 -14.53 27.80
CA ILE A 12 -6.47 -15.10 27.53
C ILE A 12 -7.25 -15.15 28.84
N LEU A 13 -8.36 -14.42 28.90
CA LEU A 13 -9.25 -14.38 30.04
C LEU A 13 -10.45 -15.29 29.77
N GLY A 14 -10.48 -16.43 30.44
CA GLY A 14 -11.55 -17.42 30.28
C GLY A 14 -12.78 -17.16 31.16
N ALA A 15 -13.76 -18.05 31.07
CA ALA A 15 -15.00 -17.98 31.85
C ALA A 15 -14.77 -17.95 33.37
N THR A 16 -13.70 -18.59 33.86
CA THR A 16 -13.32 -18.56 35.28
C THR A 16 -12.92 -17.17 35.75
N TRP A 17 -12.29 -16.37 34.90
CA TRP A 17 -11.98 -14.97 35.20
C TRP A 17 -13.23 -14.09 35.09
N LEU A 18 -14.06 -14.28 34.07
CA LEU A 18 -15.33 -13.54 33.96
C LEU A 18 -16.24 -13.76 35.17
N ALA A 19 -16.22 -14.96 35.76
CA ALA A 19 -16.98 -15.27 36.97
C ALA A 19 -16.55 -14.44 38.19
N THR A 20 -15.32 -13.91 38.23
CA THR A 20 -14.85 -13.08 39.35
C THR A 20 -15.37 -11.65 39.30
N LEU A 21 -15.89 -11.19 38.17
CA LEU A 21 -16.36 -9.81 37.96
C LEU A 21 -17.75 -9.54 38.54
N GLY A 22 -18.51 -10.59 38.88
CA GLY A 22 -19.91 -10.45 39.26
C GLY A 22 -20.81 -10.04 38.08
N PRO A 23 -21.92 -9.32 38.34
CA PRO A 23 -22.82 -8.86 37.29
C PRO A 23 -22.11 -7.97 36.27
N HIS A 24 -22.18 -8.35 35.00
CA HIS A 24 -21.59 -7.62 33.89
C HIS A 24 -22.52 -7.65 32.68
N VAL A 25 -22.37 -6.66 31.82
CA VAL A 25 -23.09 -6.55 30.55
C VAL A 25 -22.09 -6.72 29.42
N ALA A 26 -22.31 -7.72 28.56
CA ALA A 26 -21.53 -7.94 27.36
C ALA A 26 -22.35 -7.56 26.13
N ASP A 27 -21.84 -6.60 25.36
CA ASP A 27 -22.34 -6.27 24.02
C ASP A 27 -21.36 -6.84 23.00
N TYR A 28 -21.70 -8.00 22.44
CA TYR A 28 -20.87 -8.68 21.45
C TYR A 28 -20.88 -7.99 20.09
N GLN A 29 -21.91 -7.18 19.77
CA GLN A 29 -21.95 -6.42 18.53
C GLN A 29 -21.01 -5.21 18.58
N ALA A 30 -20.99 -4.52 19.73
CA ALA A 30 -20.06 -3.43 19.98
C ALA A 30 -18.67 -3.90 20.45
N LEU A 31 -18.49 -5.21 20.65
CA LEU A 31 -17.29 -5.83 21.24
C LEU A 31 -16.92 -5.17 22.58
N SER A 32 -17.86 -5.08 23.53
CA SER A 32 -17.60 -4.46 24.83
C SER A 32 -18.10 -5.31 26.00
N ILE A 33 -17.39 -5.25 27.12
CA ILE A 33 -17.81 -5.85 28.39
C ILE A 33 -17.71 -4.79 29.47
N LYS A 34 -18.81 -4.50 30.16
CA LYS A 34 -18.88 -3.51 31.23
C LYS A 34 -19.25 -4.15 32.56
N PHE A 35 -18.47 -3.91 33.59
CA PHE A 35 -18.67 -4.44 34.94
C PHE A 35 -18.34 -3.38 36.00
N TYR A 36 -18.74 -3.63 37.24
CA TYR A 36 -18.46 -2.74 38.37
C TYR A 36 -17.34 -3.33 39.21
N ASP A 37 -16.27 -2.56 39.39
CA ASP A 37 -15.10 -2.96 40.18
C ASP A 37 -14.55 -1.73 40.91
N GLN A 38 -14.12 -1.91 42.17
CA GLN A 38 -13.53 -0.85 43.01
C GLN A 38 -14.28 0.50 42.97
N ASP A 39 -15.60 0.45 43.17
CA ASP A 39 -16.51 1.60 43.13
C ASP A 39 -16.57 2.37 41.79
N LYS A 40 -16.20 1.71 40.69
CA LYS A 40 -16.21 2.30 39.35
C LYS A 40 -16.73 1.32 38.31
N PHE A 41 -17.35 1.88 37.27
CA PHE A 41 -17.65 1.10 36.07
C PHE A 41 -16.41 1.02 35.20
N VAL A 42 -15.94 -0.20 34.96
CA VAL A 42 -14.85 -0.52 34.04
C VAL A 42 -15.46 -1.09 32.76
N THR A 43 -14.98 -0.63 31.61
CA THR A 43 -15.39 -1.14 30.30
C THR A 43 -14.17 -1.69 29.58
N LEU A 44 -14.18 -2.97 29.28
CA LEU A 44 -13.29 -3.57 28.29
C LEU A 44 -13.87 -3.33 26.92
N GLN A 45 -13.07 -2.76 26.02
CA GLN A 45 -13.45 -2.46 24.66
C GLN A 45 -12.56 -3.26 23.71
N GLY A 46 -13.19 -4.10 22.89
CA GLY A 46 -12.53 -4.78 21.80
C GLY A 46 -12.11 -3.78 20.73
N GLU A 47 -10.89 -3.97 20.24
CA GLU A 47 -10.39 -3.19 19.13
C GLU A 47 -11.14 -3.58 17.85
N LYS A 48 -11.65 -2.57 17.15
CA LYS A 48 -12.02 -2.74 15.75
C LYS A 48 -10.71 -2.66 15.01
N SER A 49 -10.21 -3.80 14.55
CA SER A 49 -9.02 -3.84 13.70
C SER A 49 -9.17 -2.77 12.61
N PRO A 50 -8.25 -1.80 12.52
CA PRO A 50 -8.30 -0.84 11.43
C PRO A 50 -8.29 -1.65 10.13
N SER A 51 -9.12 -1.25 9.17
CA SER A 51 -9.00 -1.81 7.83
C SER A 51 -7.55 -1.64 7.39
N PRO A 52 -6.92 -2.66 6.78
CA PRO A 52 -5.52 -2.59 6.40
C PRO A 52 -5.32 -1.38 5.47
N GLN A 53 -4.65 -0.35 5.98
CA GLN A 53 -4.33 0.84 5.21
C GLN A 53 -2.97 0.64 4.54
N GLN A 54 -2.85 1.08 3.29
CA GLN A 54 -1.59 1.00 2.57
C GLN A 54 -0.48 1.72 3.34
N ALA A 55 0.51 0.95 3.82
CA ALA A 55 1.67 1.50 4.49
C ALA A 55 2.60 2.21 3.49
N GLN A 56 3.12 3.37 3.90
CA GLN A 56 4.12 4.12 3.14
C GLN A 56 5.52 3.80 3.67
N LEU A 57 6.55 3.99 2.83
CA LEU A 57 7.94 3.66 3.19
C LEU A 57 8.44 4.39 4.46
N HIS A 58 7.94 5.59 4.74
CA HIS A 58 8.32 6.32 5.96
C HIS A 58 7.72 5.71 7.24
N HIS A 59 6.56 5.03 7.16
CA HIS A 59 6.02 4.25 8.29
C HIS A 59 6.96 3.09 8.63
N MET A 60 7.45 2.38 7.60
CA MET A 60 8.43 1.29 7.77
C MET A 60 9.75 1.78 8.37
N ARG A 61 10.26 2.93 7.91
CA ARG A 61 11.47 3.54 8.48
C ARG A 61 11.31 3.92 9.95
N ARG A 62 10.17 4.52 10.30
CA ARG A 62 9.88 4.91 11.69
C ARG A 62 9.84 3.67 12.59
N LEU A 63 9.17 2.61 12.17
CA LEU A 63 9.08 1.35 12.93
C LEU A 63 10.45 0.77 13.24
N TYR A 64 11.35 0.71 12.26
CA TYR A 64 12.72 0.26 12.44
C TYR A 64 13.50 1.12 13.46
N GLN A 65 13.17 2.40 13.56
CA GLN A 65 13.85 3.35 14.46
C GLN A 65 13.23 3.39 15.86
N THR A 66 11.93 3.10 16.00
CA THR A 66 11.19 3.31 17.25
C THR A 66 10.85 2.02 18.00
N ASP A 67 11.23 0.84 17.47
CA ASP A 67 11.00 -0.47 18.07
C ASP A 67 9.55 -0.65 18.55
N ALA A 68 8.60 -0.30 17.68
CA ALA A 68 7.17 -0.36 18.03
C ALA A 68 6.68 -1.81 17.99
N ILE A 69 6.20 -2.29 19.14
CA ILE A 69 5.91 -3.71 19.41
C ILE A 69 4.63 -4.20 18.72
N GLU A 70 3.77 -3.31 18.26
CA GLU A 70 2.43 -3.68 17.80
C GLU A 70 2.13 -3.19 16.38
N ALA A 71 2.62 -3.92 15.38
CA ALA A 71 2.18 -3.71 14.01
C ALA A 71 2.14 -5.01 13.22
N CYS A 72 0.92 -5.48 12.91
CA CYS A 72 0.68 -6.58 11.99
C CYS A 72 0.64 -6.04 10.55
N PHE A 73 1.52 -6.56 9.69
CA PHE A 73 1.53 -6.25 8.26
C PHE A 73 1.23 -7.50 7.45
N SER A 74 0.44 -7.34 6.39
CA SER A 74 0.28 -8.34 5.35
C SER A 74 0.81 -7.79 4.02
N ILE A 75 1.68 -8.54 3.36
CA ILE A 75 2.17 -8.21 2.03
C ILE A 75 1.18 -8.78 1.03
N HIS A 76 0.50 -7.91 0.30
CA HIS A 76 -0.34 -8.30 -0.82
C HIS A 76 0.33 -7.85 -2.11
N ARG A 77 0.32 -8.72 -3.13
CA ARG A 77 0.66 -8.31 -4.49
C ARG A 77 -0.46 -7.38 -4.95
N ALA A 78 -0.15 -6.09 -5.10
CA ALA A 78 -1.03 -5.21 -5.83
C ALA A 78 -1.13 -5.77 -7.25
N GLU A 79 -2.34 -6.14 -7.68
CA GLU A 79 -2.58 -6.25 -9.10
C GLU A 79 -2.19 -4.90 -9.71
N PRO A 80 -1.47 -4.88 -10.85
CA PRO A 80 -1.24 -3.63 -11.54
C PRO A 80 -2.60 -2.95 -11.63
N ILE A 81 -2.68 -1.67 -11.21
CA ILE A 81 -3.83 -0.85 -11.55
C ILE A 81 -3.94 -1.05 -13.06
N ASN A 82 -4.92 -1.84 -13.49
CA ASN A 82 -5.38 -1.84 -14.85
C ASN A 82 -5.88 -0.41 -15.00
N GLN A 83 -4.96 0.48 -15.36
CA GLN A 83 -5.29 1.64 -16.16
C GLN A 83 -6.01 0.97 -17.32
N GLN A 84 -7.33 0.95 -17.26
CA GLN A 84 -8.15 0.64 -18.41
C GLN A 84 -7.46 1.39 -19.54
N ASP A 85 -6.97 0.66 -20.53
CA ASP A 85 -6.29 1.22 -21.67
C ASP A 85 -7.32 2.09 -22.40
N TYR A 86 -7.54 3.32 -21.91
CA TYR A 86 -8.35 4.37 -22.55
C TYR A 86 -7.70 4.85 -23.85
N TRP A 87 -6.54 4.27 -24.17
CA TRP A 87 -5.83 4.53 -25.40
C TRP A 87 -6.34 3.57 -26.47
N LEU A 88 -7.09 4.17 -27.40
CA LEU A 88 -7.76 3.60 -28.56
C LEU A 88 -9.24 3.24 -28.34
N ASP A 89 -10.04 4.23 -27.93
CA ASP A 89 -11.40 4.39 -28.49
C ASP A 89 -11.26 4.63 -30.00
N LEU A 90 -10.93 3.56 -30.72
CA LEU A 90 -10.79 3.59 -32.17
C LEU A 90 -12.15 3.93 -32.76
N PRO A 91 -12.25 4.98 -33.58
CA PRO A 91 -13.45 5.26 -34.33
C PRO A 91 -13.89 3.99 -35.08
N THR A 92 -15.17 3.65 -34.99
CA THR A 92 -15.74 2.47 -35.66
C THR A 92 -15.60 2.52 -37.18
N ASP A 93 -15.32 3.71 -37.73
CA ASP A 93 -15.15 4.01 -39.16
C ASP A 93 -13.67 3.97 -39.61
N MET A 94 -12.77 3.39 -38.80
CA MET A 94 -11.36 3.25 -39.16
C MET A 94 -11.11 2.03 -40.06
N GLU A 95 -10.26 2.20 -41.07
CA GLU A 95 -9.83 1.11 -41.95
C GLU A 95 -9.18 -0.05 -41.16
N PRO A 96 -9.56 -1.32 -41.43
CA PRO A 96 -9.14 -2.46 -40.62
C PRO A 96 -7.62 -2.69 -40.60
N GLU A 97 -6.91 -2.31 -41.66
CA GLU A 97 -5.45 -2.41 -41.72
C GLU A 97 -4.76 -1.47 -40.73
N LEU A 98 -5.30 -0.26 -40.56
CA LEU A 98 -4.79 0.72 -39.59
C LEU A 98 -5.06 0.28 -38.15
N VAL A 99 -6.24 -0.29 -37.88
CA VAL A 99 -6.57 -0.87 -36.58
C VAL A 99 -5.58 -1.98 -36.22
N LEU A 100 -5.23 -2.84 -37.18
CA LEU A 100 -4.29 -3.92 -36.98
C LEU A 100 -2.86 -3.39 -36.75
N LEU A 101 -2.46 -2.35 -37.48
CA LEU A 101 -1.16 -1.70 -37.32
C LEU A 101 -1.01 -1.04 -35.95
N LEU A 102 -2.01 -0.27 -35.51
CA LEU A 102 -2.02 0.42 -34.22
C LEU A 102 -2.00 -0.59 -33.06
N ASN A 103 -2.78 -1.67 -33.17
CA ASN A 103 -2.76 -2.75 -32.18
C ASN A 103 -1.40 -3.47 -32.14
N LYS A 104 -0.76 -3.68 -33.29
CA LYS A 104 0.54 -4.34 -33.40
C LYS A 104 1.66 -3.53 -32.76
N TYR A 105 1.63 -2.20 -32.88
CA TYR A 105 2.66 -1.32 -32.34
C TYR A 105 2.19 -0.50 -31.12
N ARG A 106 1.21 -1.01 -30.37
CA ARG A 106 0.63 -0.31 -29.20
C ARG A 106 1.69 0.25 -28.25
N GLU A 107 2.73 -0.54 -27.97
CA GLU A 107 3.83 -0.23 -27.06
C GLU A 107 4.61 1.03 -27.45
N VAL A 108 4.69 1.35 -28.75
CA VAL A 108 5.39 2.54 -29.26
C VAL A 108 4.62 3.82 -28.93
N PHE A 109 3.29 3.73 -28.86
CA PHE A 109 2.39 4.85 -28.62
C PHE A 109 2.00 5.00 -27.14
N HIS A 110 2.43 4.07 -26.27
CA HIS A 110 2.22 4.22 -24.82
C HIS A 110 2.91 5.48 -24.31
N LYS A 111 2.19 6.26 -23.51
CA LYS A 111 2.76 7.41 -22.80
C LYS A 111 3.90 6.88 -21.90
N PRO A 112 5.15 7.37 -22.06
CA PRO A 112 6.24 6.93 -21.22
C PRO A 112 5.94 7.32 -19.76
N THR A 113 5.87 6.33 -18.89
CA THR A 113 5.64 6.49 -17.44
C THR A 113 6.95 6.69 -16.67
N GLY A 114 8.09 6.61 -17.35
CA GLY A 114 9.41 6.74 -16.76
C GLY A 114 10.47 7.17 -17.77
N LEU A 115 11.73 7.13 -17.34
CA LEU A 115 12.87 7.43 -18.21
C LEU A 115 12.94 6.42 -19.36
N PRO A 116 13.39 6.84 -20.56
CA PRO A 116 13.58 5.92 -21.67
C PRO A 116 14.56 4.81 -21.27
N PRO A 117 14.36 3.57 -21.77
CA PRO A 117 15.26 2.47 -21.46
C PRO A 117 16.69 2.80 -21.95
N PRO A 118 17.72 2.28 -21.25
CA PRO A 118 19.10 2.47 -21.66
C PRO A 118 19.30 1.89 -23.06
N ARG A 119 19.85 2.70 -23.96
CA ARG A 119 20.15 2.29 -25.33
C ARG A 119 21.56 1.69 -25.36
N LEU A 120 21.78 0.69 -26.21
CA LEU A 120 23.11 0.11 -26.44
C LEU A 120 24.10 1.12 -27.04
N GLN A 121 23.59 2.16 -27.71
CA GLN A 121 24.39 3.18 -28.36
C GLN A 121 24.12 4.54 -27.74
N ASN A 122 25.18 5.16 -27.21
CA ASN A 122 25.16 6.56 -26.84
C ASN A 122 25.51 7.40 -28.07
N HIS A 123 24.59 8.25 -28.51
CA HIS A 123 24.90 9.22 -29.55
C HIS A 123 25.82 10.29 -28.98
N THR A 124 27.02 10.41 -29.54
CA THR A 124 27.93 11.52 -29.25
C THR A 124 27.75 12.57 -30.34
N ILE A 125 27.74 13.85 -29.97
CA ILE A 125 27.81 14.95 -30.93
C ILE A 125 29.31 15.21 -31.19
N PRO A 126 29.87 14.82 -32.34
CA PRO A 126 31.27 15.09 -32.65
C PRO A 126 31.46 16.60 -32.81
N LEU A 127 32.37 17.18 -32.02
CA LEU A 127 32.76 18.58 -32.14
C LEU A 127 33.87 18.72 -33.18
N MET A 128 33.85 19.80 -33.95
CA MET A 128 34.98 20.13 -34.81
C MET A 128 36.16 20.58 -33.95
N GLU A 129 37.36 20.13 -34.31
CA GLU A 129 38.59 20.48 -33.62
C GLU A 129 38.81 22.01 -33.60
N GLY A 130 39.17 22.55 -32.42
CA GLY A 130 39.34 23.99 -32.22
C GLY A 130 38.06 24.78 -31.91
N LYS A 131 36.87 24.17 -31.90
CA LYS A 131 35.63 24.82 -31.45
C LYS A 131 35.46 24.70 -29.93
N GLY A 132 35.69 25.80 -29.22
CA GLY A 132 35.39 25.92 -27.79
C GLY A 132 33.88 26.00 -27.49
N PRO A 133 33.48 25.91 -26.21
CA PRO A 133 32.08 25.99 -25.81
C PRO A 133 31.47 27.36 -26.12
N VAL A 134 30.26 27.38 -26.68
CA VAL A 134 29.52 28.62 -26.95
C VAL A 134 28.82 29.08 -25.66
N LYS A 135 29.05 30.33 -25.24
CA LYS A 135 28.38 30.95 -24.09
C LYS A 135 27.53 32.12 -24.58
N VAL A 136 26.21 31.97 -24.53
CA VAL A 136 25.24 33.02 -24.90
C VAL A 136 24.48 33.46 -23.65
N LYS A 137 24.18 34.76 -23.50
CA LYS A 137 23.33 35.26 -22.41
C LYS A 137 21.86 34.92 -22.68
N PRO A 138 21.08 34.46 -21.68
CA PRO A 138 19.63 34.33 -21.82
C PRO A 138 19.00 35.69 -22.15
N TYR A 139 17.88 35.65 -22.86
CA TYR A 139 17.07 36.84 -23.20
C TYR A 139 16.49 37.51 -21.95
#